data_AF-A0A6J8C2W7-F1
#
_entry.id   AF-A0A6J8C2W7-F1
#
_cell.length_a   1.000
_cell.length_b   1.000
_cell.length_c   1.000
_cell.angle_alpha   90.00
_cell.angle_beta   90.00
_cell.angle_gamma   90.00
#
_symmetry.space_group_name_H-M   'P 1'
#
loop_
_entity.id
_entity.type
_entity.pdbx_description
1 polymer ?
#
loop_
_entity_poly.entity_id
_entity_poly.type
_entity_poly.pdbx_seq_one_letter_code
_entity_poly.pdbx_strand_id
1 'polypeptide(L)'
;MEAINNDKNCKTLWRHSKDLNSTTDHNIDMITYEDKNLTDKIDIVNCLNDHFSSVGENLIPHPHSNFESEKINNYVKSKINDNTLFSLYTVTNGDVFKYLTNLDINKSTGTDGVGPRILKVSKSIIVDSLTHIINLSLCTGHSCHASSTVCFHACVYVTGFLDEIK
;
A
#
# COMPACT_ATOMS: atom_id res chain seq x y z
N MET A 1 35.60 -0.90 2.05
CA MET A 1 34.67 -0.34 1.03
C MET A 1 34.56 -1.22 -0.23
N GLU A 2 35.54 -2.06 -0.58
CA GLU A 2 35.46 -2.97 -1.75
C GLU A 2 34.36 -4.06 -1.69
N ALA A 3 33.92 -4.49 -0.50
CA ALA A 3 32.94 -5.57 -0.37
C ALA A 3 31.50 -5.21 -0.78
N ILE A 4 31.17 -3.90 -0.85
CA ILE A 4 29.80 -3.43 -1.15
C ILE A 4 29.55 -3.38 -2.67
N ASN A 5 30.59 -3.21 -3.48
CA ASN A 5 30.42 -2.91 -4.91
C ASN A 5 30.32 -4.16 -5.81
N ASN A 6 30.45 -5.37 -5.23
CA ASN A 6 30.53 -6.62 -6.01
C ASN A 6 29.42 -7.63 -5.67
N ASP A 7 28.59 -7.34 -4.66
CA ASP A 7 27.53 -8.28 -4.27
C ASP A 7 26.24 -8.00 -5.05
N LYS A 8 25.92 -8.87 -6.01
CA LYS A 8 24.65 -8.81 -6.76
C LYS A 8 23.45 -9.22 -5.90
N ASN A 9 23.69 -9.70 -4.67
CA ASN A 9 22.65 -10.19 -3.79
C ASN A 9 22.14 -9.08 -2.84
N CYS A 10 20.95 -8.57 -3.14
CA CYS A 10 20.26 -7.56 -2.33
C CYS A 10 20.10 -7.94 -0.84
N LYS A 11 19.97 -9.23 -0.50
CA LYS A 11 19.84 -9.65 0.91
C LYS A 11 21.14 -9.42 1.68
N THR A 12 22.28 -9.70 1.05
CA THR A 12 23.60 -9.52 1.69
C THR A 12 23.92 -8.04 1.85
N LEU A 13 23.64 -7.22 0.83
CA LEU A 13 23.76 -5.76 0.92
C LEU A 13 22.89 -5.19 2.04
N TRP A 14 21.64 -5.63 2.14
CA TRP A 14 20.73 -5.17 3.18
C TRP A 14 21.21 -5.56 4.58
N ARG A 15 21.82 -6.76 4.73
CA ARG A 15 22.41 -7.20 5.98
C ARG A 15 23.60 -6.32 6.38
N HIS A 16 24.55 -6.09 5.48
CA HIS A 16 25.68 -5.21 5.75
C HIS A 16 25.23 -3.77 6.03
N SER A 17 24.22 -3.25 5.31
CA SER A 17 23.64 -1.94 5.60
C SER A 17 23.03 -1.87 7.01
N LYS A 18 22.32 -2.92 7.44
CA LYS A 18 21.81 -3.01 8.81
C LYS A 18 22.93 -3.10 9.84
N ASP A 19 24.00 -3.84 9.55
CA ASP A 19 25.14 -3.96 10.47
C ASP A 19 25.89 -2.62 10.63
N LEU A 20 25.88 -1.77 9.59
CA LEU A 20 26.46 -0.43 9.61
C LEU A 20 25.55 0.61 10.27
N ASN A 21 24.23 0.43 10.22
CA ASN A 21 23.27 1.31 10.86
C ASN A 21 22.97 0.81 12.28
N SER A 22 23.51 1.47 13.30
CA SER A 22 23.25 1.14 14.70
C SER A 22 21.75 1.14 15.00
N THR A 23 21.26 0.07 15.65
CA THR A 23 19.84 -0.17 16.02
C THR A 23 19.38 0.68 17.20
N THR A 24 19.88 1.91 17.32
CA THR A 24 19.38 2.88 18.29
C THR A 24 18.07 3.45 17.76
N ASP A 25 17.09 3.60 18.64
CA ASP A 25 15.76 4.14 18.30
C ASP A 25 15.92 5.59 17.82
N HIS A 26 15.99 5.77 16.50
CA HIS A 26 16.24 7.08 15.87
C HIS A 26 14.94 7.87 15.80
N ASN A 27 14.48 8.36 16.94
CA ASN A 27 13.52 9.45 16.93
C ASN A 27 14.20 10.67 16.32
N ILE A 28 13.53 11.32 15.36
CA ILE A 28 14.01 12.57 14.79
C ILE A 28 13.82 13.64 15.86
N ASP A 29 14.92 14.00 16.53
CA ASP A 29 14.90 14.98 17.62
C ASP A 29 14.97 16.43 17.11
N MET A 30 15.46 16.62 15.87
CA MET A 30 15.57 17.94 15.27
C MET A 30 15.63 17.86 13.75
N ILE A 31 14.92 18.76 13.06
CA ILE A 31 15.11 19.02 11.62
C ILE A 31 15.40 20.51 11.40
N THR A 32 16.21 20.82 10.40
CA THR A 32 16.46 22.20 9.96
C THR A 32 15.66 22.45 8.69
N TYR A 33 14.72 23.40 8.74
CA TYR A 33 13.87 23.78 7.62
C TYR A 33 13.80 25.32 7.56
N GLU A 34 14.09 25.92 6.40
CA GLU A 34 14.13 27.39 6.20
C GLU A 34 14.93 28.13 7.30
N ASP A 35 16.14 27.65 7.58
CA ASP A 35 17.06 28.18 8.61
C ASP A 35 16.51 28.16 10.06
N LYS A 36 15.42 27.44 10.31
CA LYS A 36 14.87 27.19 11.65
C LYS A 36 15.11 25.75 12.07
N ASN A 37 15.54 25.58 13.32
CA ASN A 37 15.64 24.26 13.95
C ASN A 37 14.31 23.94 14.63
N LEU A 38 13.58 22.98 14.07
CA LEU A 38 12.34 22.44 14.64
C LEU A 38 12.71 21.29 15.56
N THR A 39 12.23 21.35 16.80
CA THR A 39 12.47 20.33 17.86
C THR A 39 11.17 19.76 18.42
N ASP A 40 10.04 20.44 18.18
CA ASP A 40 8.72 19.92 18.56
C ASP A 40 8.29 18.81 17.60
N LYS A 41 7.80 17.69 18.14
CA LYS A 41 7.45 16.50 17.35
C LYS A 41 6.32 16.74 16.38
N ILE A 42 5.33 17.57 16.75
CA ILE A 42 4.18 17.87 15.90
C ILE A 42 4.64 18.75 14.74
N ASP A 43 5.47 19.75 15.03
CA ASP A 43 6.04 20.63 14.01
C ASP A 43 6.94 19.85 13.03
N ILE A 44 7.75 18.91 13.52
CA ILE A 44 8.57 18.01 12.69
C ILE A 44 7.66 17.17 11.77
N VAL A 45 6.60 16.56 12.30
CA VAL A 45 5.68 15.73 11.51
C VAL A 45 4.94 16.56 10.46
N ASN A 46 4.46 17.75 10.81
CA ASN A 46 3.77 18.63 9.87
C ASN A 46 4.73 19.10 8.76
N CYS A 47 5.94 19.52 9.11
CA CYS A 47 6.96 19.91 8.14
C CYS A 47 7.29 18.78 7.16
N LEU A 48 7.45 17.54 7.66
CA LEU A 48 7.69 16.38 6.81
C LEU A 48 6.49 16.06 5.91
N ASN A 49 5.28 16.08 6.46
CA ASN A 49 4.05 15.84 5.70
C ASN A 49 3.89 16.88 4.59
N ASP A 50 4.08 18.16 4.90
CA ASP A 50 3.98 19.26 3.94
C ASP A 50 5.06 19.13 2.86
N HIS A 51 6.30 18.83 3.25
CA HIS A 51 7.39 18.60 2.31
C HIS A 51 7.04 17.46 1.33
N PHE A 52 6.75 16.26 1.83
CA PHE A 52 6.51 15.10 0.95
C PHE A 52 5.19 15.18 0.18
N SER A 53 4.17 15.84 0.72
CA SER A 53 2.89 16.04 0.02
C SER A 53 3.02 17.08 -1.11
N SER A 54 3.81 18.13 -0.89
CA SER A 54 4.03 19.20 -1.88
C SER A 54 5.08 18.87 -2.94
N VAL A 55 5.92 17.84 -2.75
CA VAL A 55 6.90 17.40 -3.76
C VAL A 55 6.25 17.15 -5.12
N GLY A 56 5.04 16.60 -5.16
CA GLY A 56 4.30 16.41 -6.40
C GLY A 56 3.99 17.73 -7.12
N GLU A 57 3.56 18.75 -6.39
CA GLU A 57 3.27 20.08 -6.94
C GLU A 57 4.55 20.81 -7.37
N ASN A 58 5.63 20.68 -6.59
CA ASN A 58 6.92 21.33 -6.84
C ASN A 58 7.70 20.72 -8.02
N LEU A 59 7.53 19.42 -8.29
CA LEU A 59 8.19 18.71 -9.39
C LEU A 59 7.44 18.83 -10.72
N ILE A 60 6.17 19.25 -10.69
CA ILE A 60 5.34 19.42 -11.88
C ILE A 60 5.27 20.93 -12.18
N PRO A 61 6.14 21.49 -13.04
CA PRO A 61 6.20 22.94 -13.30
C PRO A 61 4.89 23.53 -13.86
N HIS A 62 3.94 22.68 -14.28
CA HIS A 62 2.62 23.05 -14.74
C HIS A 62 1.62 21.96 -14.34
N PRO A 63 0.96 22.05 -13.16
CA PRO A 63 -0.07 21.10 -12.80
C PRO A 63 -1.23 21.22 -13.81
N HIS A 64 -1.30 20.24 -14.71
CA HIS A 64 -2.42 20.00 -15.63
C HIS A 64 -2.88 21.15 -16.56
N SER A 65 -1.97 21.83 -17.27
CA SER A 65 -2.41 22.63 -18.43
C SER A 65 -2.82 21.77 -19.64
N ASN A 66 -2.37 20.51 -19.69
CA ASN A 66 -2.67 19.56 -20.77
C ASN A 66 -3.11 18.18 -20.21
N PHE A 67 -4.13 18.14 -19.35
CA PHE A 67 -4.85 16.89 -19.14
C PHE A 67 -5.67 16.59 -20.41
N GLU A 68 -4.99 16.07 -21.43
CA GLU A 68 -5.59 15.64 -22.68
C GLU A 68 -6.34 14.33 -22.43
N SER A 69 -7.55 14.44 -21.89
CA SER A 69 -8.47 13.33 -21.68
C SER A 69 -8.61 12.46 -22.94
N GLU A 70 -8.56 13.09 -24.13
CA GLU A 70 -8.55 12.38 -25.41
C GLU A 70 -7.34 11.46 -25.60
N LYS A 71 -6.13 11.88 -25.21
CA LYS A 71 -4.92 11.06 -25.34
C LYS A 71 -4.98 9.81 -24.46
N ILE A 72 -5.50 9.95 -23.24
CA ILE A 72 -5.73 8.83 -22.33
C ILE A 72 -6.81 7.92 -22.88
N ASN A 73 -7.93 8.49 -23.33
CA ASN A 73 -9.03 7.72 -23.91
C ASN A 73 -8.59 6.95 -25.17
N ASN A 74 -7.83 7.60 -26.05
CA ASN A 74 -7.25 6.97 -27.25
C ASN A 74 -6.24 5.86 -26.88
N TYR A 75 -5.41 6.09 -25.86
CA TYR A 75 -4.49 5.06 -25.36
C TYR A 75 -5.27 3.85 -24.84
N VAL A 76 -6.28 4.06 -23.99
CA VAL A 76 -7.11 3.00 -23.41
C VAL A 76 -7.86 2.24 -24.51
N LYS A 77 -8.53 2.95 -25.44
CA LYS A 77 -9.19 2.36 -26.62
C LYS A 77 -8.23 1.58 -27.52
N SER A 78 -6.98 2.03 -27.66
CA SER A 78 -5.97 1.30 -28.43
C SER A 78 -5.54 -0.03 -27.77
N LYS A 79 -5.79 -0.19 -26.47
CA LYS A 79 -5.39 -1.36 -25.68
C LYS A 79 -6.55 -2.29 -25.34
N ILE A 80 -7.77 -1.78 -25.31
CA ILE A 80 -8.95 -2.48 -24.83
C ILE A 80 -10.02 -2.45 -25.92
N ASN A 81 -10.60 -3.61 -26.24
CA ASN A 81 -11.71 -3.67 -27.19
C ASN A 81 -12.95 -3.00 -26.59
N ASP A 82 -13.76 -2.30 -27.39
CA ASP A 82 -14.93 -1.54 -26.93
C ASP A 82 -15.96 -2.39 -26.15
N ASN A 83 -15.94 -3.72 -26.33
CA ASN A 83 -16.81 -4.67 -25.64
C ASN A 83 -16.21 -5.23 -24.33
N THR A 84 -15.08 -4.72 -23.87
CA THR A 84 -14.44 -5.22 -22.64
C THR A 84 -15.12 -4.60 -21.43
N LEU A 85 -15.96 -5.37 -20.76
CA LEU A 85 -16.58 -4.96 -19.50
C LEU A 85 -15.65 -5.32 -18.34
N PHE A 86 -15.38 -4.35 -17.47
CA PHE A 86 -14.77 -4.61 -16.18
C PHE A 86 -15.87 -4.94 -15.17
N SER A 87 -15.82 -6.14 -14.60
CA SER A 87 -16.72 -6.55 -13.52
C SER A 87 -15.91 -7.18 -12.40
N LEU A 88 -16.21 -6.78 -11.17
CA LEU A 88 -15.74 -7.48 -9.98
C LEU A 88 -16.66 -8.68 -9.73
N TYR A 89 -16.08 -9.85 -9.50
CA TYR A 89 -16.81 -11.06 -9.17
C TYR A 89 -16.87 -11.24 -7.66
N THR A 90 -17.99 -11.76 -7.17
CA THR A 90 -18.12 -12.17 -5.77
C THR A 90 -17.23 -13.37 -5.48
N VAL A 91 -16.72 -13.44 -4.27
CA VAL A 91 -15.90 -14.55 -3.76
C VAL A 91 -16.78 -15.60 -3.09
N THR A 92 -16.34 -16.86 -3.12
CA THR A 92 -17.01 -17.94 -2.39
C THR A 92 -16.34 -18.17 -1.03
N ASN A 93 -17.05 -18.87 -0.14
CA ASN A 93 -16.47 -19.36 1.11
C ASN A 93 -15.23 -20.24 0.87
N GLY A 94 -15.20 -21.02 -0.21
CA GLY A 94 -14.05 -21.86 -0.56
C GLY A 94 -12.81 -21.03 -0.87
N ASP A 95 -12.98 -19.92 -1.60
CA ASP A 95 -11.90 -18.99 -1.93
C ASP A 95 -11.35 -18.37 -0.65
N VAL A 96 -12.22 -17.78 0.18
CA VAL A 96 -11.83 -17.14 1.45
C VAL A 96 -11.15 -18.15 2.39
N PHE A 97 -11.68 -19.38 2.48
CA PHE A 97 -11.08 -20.44 3.28
C PHE A 97 -9.67 -20.83 2.79
N LYS A 98 -9.49 -20.93 1.47
CA LYS A 98 -8.18 -21.20 0.85
C LYS A 98 -7.19 -20.08 1.18
N TYR A 99 -7.60 -18.82 1.08
CA TYR A 99 -6.76 -17.68 1.44
C TYR A 99 -6.35 -17.68 2.91
N LEU A 100 -7.31 -17.86 3.82
CA LEU A 100 -7.01 -17.96 5.26
C LEU A 100 -6.09 -19.14 5.58
N THR A 101 -6.20 -20.24 4.82
CA THR A 101 -5.33 -21.41 4.96
C THR A 101 -3.91 -21.13 4.48
N ASN A 102 -3.73 -20.35 3.41
CA ASN A 102 -2.43 -20.02 2.85
C ASN A 102 -1.80 -18.75 3.45
N LEU A 103 -2.50 -18.08 4.36
CA LEU A 103 -2.03 -16.86 5.02
C LEU A 103 -0.66 -17.08 5.69
N ASP A 104 0.30 -16.22 5.34
CA ASP A 104 1.64 -16.21 5.93
C ASP A 104 1.59 -15.57 7.33
N ILE A 105 1.93 -16.37 8.34
CA ILE A 105 1.86 -15.96 9.75
C ILE A 105 2.94 -14.95 10.13
N ASN A 106 3.96 -14.77 9.30
CA ASN A 106 5.07 -13.85 9.56
C ASN A 106 4.81 -12.43 9.02
N LYS A 107 3.66 -12.20 8.41
CA LYS A 107 3.27 -10.87 7.92
C LYS A 107 2.89 -9.96 9.08
N SER A 108 3.09 -8.67 8.86
CA SER A 108 2.72 -7.62 9.81
C SER A 108 1.22 -7.64 10.10
N THR A 109 0.88 -7.28 11.32
CA THR A 109 -0.52 -7.11 11.75
C THR A 109 -1.07 -5.79 11.23
N GLY A 110 -2.34 -5.77 10.85
CA GLY A 110 -3.04 -4.56 10.41
C GLY A 110 -3.23 -3.54 11.54
N THR A 111 -3.84 -2.41 11.22
CA THR A 111 -4.15 -1.35 12.19
C THR A 111 -5.21 -1.76 13.21
N ASP A 112 -5.94 -2.85 12.94
CA ASP A 112 -6.93 -3.46 13.82
C ASP A 112 -6.31 -4.30 14.96
N GLY A 113 -5.00 -4.55 14.92
CA GLY A 113 -4.30 -5.37 15.90
C GLY A 113 -4.58 -6.88 15.77
N VAL A 114 -5.27 -7.33 14.73
CA VAL A 114 -5.62 -8.76 14.55
C VAL A 114 -4.55 -9.45 13.72
N GLY A 115 -3.68 -10.20 14.40
CA GLY A 115 -2.55 -10.86 13.75
C GLY A 115 -2.94 -12.01 12.80
N PRO A 116 -2.15 -12.29 11.74
CA PRO A 116 -2.43 -13.35 10.77
C PRO A 116 -2.58 -14.76 11.39
N ARG A 117 -1.85 -15.03 12.48
CA ARG A 117 -1.95 -16.31 13.20
C ARG A 117 -3.34 -16.54 13.77
N ILE A 118 -3.98 -15.50 14.31
CA ILE A 118 -5.34 -15.60 14.88
C ILE A 118 -6.32 -15.90 13.75
N LEU A 119 -6.28 -15.13 12.66
CA LEU A 119 -7.13 -15.33 11.48
C LEU A 119 -7.03 -16.75 10.92
N LYS A 120 -5.81 -17.30 10.85
CA LYS A 120 -5.57 -18.65 10.35
C LYS A 120 -6.13 -19.75 11.24
N VAL A 121 -6.11 -19.55 12.56
CA VAL A 121 -6.66 -20.51 13.54
C VAL A 121 -8.18 -20.41 13.59
N SER A 122 -8.74 -19.20 13.52
CA SER A 122 -10.20 -18.98 13.59
C SER A 122 -10.92 -19.11 12.24
N LYS A 123 -10.22 -19.47 11.17
CA LYS A 123 -10.74 -19.49 9.79
C LYS A 123 -12.08 -20.22 9.61
N SER A 124 -12.31 -21.33 10.32
CA SER A 124 -13.55 -22.09 10.22
C SER A 124 -14.76 -21.36 10.80
N ILE A 125 -14.54 -20.37 11.66
CA ILE A 125 -15.57 -19.57 12.31
C ILE A 125 -15.82 -18.28 11.51
N ILE A 126 -14.75 -17.65 11.02
CA ILE A 126 -14.83 -16.32 10.40
C ILE A 126 -15.07 -16.34 8.89
N VAL A 127 -14.94 -17.50 8.23
CA VAL A 127 -15.03 -17.60 6.76
C VAL A 127 -16.33 -17.04 6.23
N ASP A 128 -17.47 -17.42 6.81
CA ASP A 128 -18.79 -16.98 6.34
C ASP A 128 -18.97 -15.47 6.48
N SER A 129 -18.56 -14.92 7.63
CA SER A 129 -18.63 -13.48 7.90
C SER A 129 -17.73 -12.67 6.96
N LEU A 130 -16.50 -13.14 6.73
CA LEU A 130 -15.56 -12.48 5.83
C LEU A 130 -16.04 -12.52 4.38
N THR A 131 -16.53 -13.66 3.90
CA THR A 131 -17.10 -13.79 2.56
C THR A 131 -18.26 -12.81 2.37
N HIS A 132 -19.14 -12.71 3.36
CA HIS A 132 -20.26 -11.78 3.30
C HIS A 132 -19.80 -10.31 3.22
N ILE A 133 -18.87 -9.90 4.08
CA ILE A 133 -18.35 -8.51 4.11
C ILE A 133 -17.60 -8.17 2.80
N ILE A 134 -16.80 -9.09 2.29
CA ILE A 134 -16.07 -8.91 1.02
C ILE A 134 -17.06 -8.73 -0.13
N ASN A 135 -18.03 -9.63 -0.25
CA ASN A 135 -19.03 -9.54 -1.32
C ASN A 135 -19.89 -8.28 -1.19
N LEU A 136 -20.25 -7.89 0.03
CA LEU A 136 -20.97 -6.64 0.26
C LEU A 136 -20.16 -5.43 -0.23
N SER A 137 -18.86 -5.39 0.07
CA SER A 137 -17.96 -4.32 -0.38
C SER A 137 -17.82 -4.28 -1.91
N LEU A 138 -17.68 -5.46 -2.54
CA LEU A 138 -17.58 -5.58 -4.00
C LEU A 138 -18.87 -5.17 -4.72
N CYS A 139 -20.04 -5.49 -4.15
CA CYS A 139 -21.33 -5.19 -4.76
C CYS A 139 -21.82 -3.75 -4.51
N THR A 140 -21.51 -3.16 -3.37
CA THR A 140 -22.06 -1.85 -2.97
C THR A 140 -21.13 -0.67 -3.26
N GLY A 141 -19.87 -0.93 -3.61
CA GLY A 141 -18.85 0.10 -3.82
C GLY A 141 -18.52 0.94 -2.57
N HIS A 142 -19.11 0.60 -1.41
CA HIS A 142 -18.81 1.26 -0.14
C HIS A 142 -17.61 0.57 0.49
N SER A 143 -16.42 1.06 0.18
CA SER A 143 -15.25 0.79 1.00
C SER A 143 -15.48 1.36 2.41
N CYS A 144 -15.15 0.57 3.43
CA CYS A 144 -15.25 0.95 4.84
C CYS A 144 -14.57 2.30 5.10
N HIS A 145 -15.32 3.19 5.76
CA HIS A 145 -14.97 4.58 6.03
C HIS A 145 -13.72 4.69 6.93
N ALA A 146 -12.54 4.91 6.33
CA ALA A 146 -11.36 5.40 7.02
C ALA A 146 -10.49 6.25 6.08
N SER A 147 -10.42 7.56 6.38
CA SER A 147 -9.55 8.63 5.86
C SER A 147 -9.10 8.62 4.38
N SER A 148 -9.59 9.64 3.68
CA SER A 148 -9.57 9.87 2.23
C SER A 148 -8.21 10.03 1.52
N THR A 149 -7.07 9.64 2.11
CA THR A 149 -5.75 9.81 1.47
C THR A 149 -4.94 8.50 1.36
N VAL A 150 -5.29 7.46 2.12
CA VAL A 150 -4.62 6.15 2.05
C VAL A 150 -5.33 5.12 1.16
N CYS A 151 -6.55 5.42 0.68
CA CYS A 151 -7.33 4.50 -0.16
C CYS A 151 -6.69 4.21 -1.53
N PHE A 152 -5.89 5.12 -2.10
CA PHE A 152 -5.19 4.83 -3.36
C PHE A 152 -4.14 3.72 -3.21
N HIS A 153 -3.48 3.62 -2.06
CA HIS A 153 -2.52 2.56 -1.78
C HIS A 153 -3.22 1.24 -1.38
N ALA A 154 -4.39 1.31 -0.72
CA ALA A 154 -5.19 0.12 -0.41
C ALA A 154 -5.82 -0.50 -1.68
N CYS A 155 -6.21 0.32 -2.66
CA CYS A 155 -6.76 -0.17 -3.93
C CYS A 155 -5.71 -0.94 -4.75
N VAL A 156 -4.44 -0.52 -4.72
CA VAL A 156 -3.32 -1.28 -5.33
C VAL A 156 -3.09 -2.63 -4.63
N TYR A 157 -3.37 -2.73 -3.32
CA TYR A 157 -3.29 -4.00 -2.61
C TYR A 157 -4.46 -4.94 -2.95
N VAL A 158 -5.66 -4.42 -3.20
CA VAL A 158 -6.80 -5.24 -3.67
C VAL A 158 -6.59 -5.74 -5.10
N THR A 159 -5.91 -4.97 -5.97
CA THR A 159 -5.52 -5.49 -7.30
C THR A 159 -4.52 -6.64 -7.20
N GLY A 160 -3.57 -6.59 -6.26
CA GLY A 160 -2.68 -7.72 -5.98
C GLY A 160 -3.40 -8.95 -5.40
N PHE A 161 -4.50 -8.75 -4.67
CA PHE A 161 -5.35 -9.81 -4.15
C PHE A 161 -6.16 -10.53 -5.26
N LEU A 162 -6.48 -9.82 -6.36
CA LEU A 162 -7.22 -10.36 -7.51
C LEU A 162 -6.34 -10.97 -8.60
N ASP A 163 -5.09 -10.53 -8.74
CA ASP A 163 -4.13 -11.13 -9.69
C ASP A 163 -3.71 -12.57 -9.29
N GLU A 164 -3.96 -12.97 -8.04
CA GLU A 164 -3.81 -14.36 -7.55
C GLU A 164 -5.04 -15.24 -7.81
N ILE A 165 -6.11 -14.70 -8.43
CA ILE A 165 -7.34 -15.42 -8.85
C ILE A 165 -7.29 -15.76 -10.36
N LYS A 166 -6.14 -16.22 -10.84
CA LYS A 166 -5.97 -16.90 -12.12
C LYS A 166 -5.07 -18.12 -11.94
#